data_AF-A0A0M3JN11-F1
#
_entry.id   AF-A0A0M3JN11-F1
#
_cell.length_a   1.000
_cell.length_b   1.000
_cell.length_c   1.000
_cell.angle_alpha   90.00
_cell.angle_beta   90.00
_cell.angle_gamma   90.00
#
_symmetry.space_group_name_H-M   'P 1'
#
loop_
_entity.id
_entity.type
_entity.pdbx_description
1 polymer ?
#
loop_
_entity_poly.entity_id
_entity_poly.type
_entity_poly.pdbx_seq_one_letter_code
_entity_poly.pdbx_strand_id
1 'polypeptide(L)' 'MIRLHDKVWIPQEDHPEINFVGLLIGPRGNTLKSLEADTGAKIIIRGKGSVKEGKLGRREGPMPGEN' A
#
# COMPACT_ATOMS: atom_id res chain seq x y z
N MET A 1 11.27 -19.21 13.09
CA MET A 1 11.50 -17.79 12.78
C MET A 1 10.18 -17.05 12.95
N ILE A 2 10.06 -16.19 13.96
CA ILE A 2 8.83 -15.45 14.23
C ILE A 2 8.76 -14.30 13.22
N ARG A 3 7.64 -14.20 12.48
CA ARG A 3 7.36 -13.03 11.64
C ARG A 3 6.44 -12.12 12.44
N LEU A 4 6.87 -10.88 12.67
CA LEU A 4 6.03 -9.86 13.29
C LEU A 4 5.24 -9.15 12.19
N HIS A 5 3.95 -8.96 12.43
CA HIS A 5 3.04 -8.33 11.49
C HIS A 5 2.26 -7.31 12.29
N ASP A 6 2.29 -6.07 11.84
CA ASP A 6 1.47 -5.01 12.42
C ASP A 6 0.55 -4.42 11.36
N LYS A 7 -0.66 -4.02 11.76
CA LYS A 7 -1.66 -3.44 10.85
C LYS A 7 -2.07 -2.08 11.37
N VAL A 8 -1.70 -1.06 10.58
CA VAL A 8 -2.09 0.33 10.82
C VAL A 8 -3.19 0.72 9.84
N TRP A 9 -4.28 1.29 10.35
CA TRP A 9 -5.38 1.80 9.54
C TRP A 9 -5.10 3.23 9.08
N ILE A 10 -5.43 3.53 7.83
CA ILE A 10 -5.33 4.89 7.29
C ILE A 10 -6.63 5.64 7.63
N PRO A 11 -6.58 6.81 8.28
CA PRO A 11 -7.74 7.60 8.68
C PRO A 11 -8.33 8.36 7.48
N GLN A 12 -8.84 7.60 6.50
CA GLN A 12 -9.49 8.12 5.31
C GLN A 12 -10.89 8.66 5.58
N GLU A 13 -11.53 8.22 6.67
CA GLU A 13 -12.86 8.69 7.08
C GLU A 13 -12.81 10.10 7.67
N ASP A 14 -11.76 10.41 8.45
CA ASP A 14 -11.53 11.74 9.02
C ASP A 14 -11.00 12.76 8.00
N HIS A 15 -10.28 12.29 6.99
CA HIS A 15 -9.61 13.13 5.99
C HIS A 15 -9.79 12.59 4.56
N PRO A 16 -11.01 12.69 4.00
CA PRO A 16 -11.31 12.15 2.67
C PRO A 16 -10.61 12.92 1.54
N GLU A 17 -10.16 14.16 1.75
CA GLU A 17 -9.45 14.93 0.72
C GLU A 17 -7.96 14.54 0.57
N ILE A 18 -7.40 13.79 1.52
CA ILE A 18 -5.97 13.47 1.55
C ILE A 18 -5.70 12.13 0.88
N ASN A 19 -4.81 12.15 -0.12
CA ASN A 19 -4.31 10.91 -0.74
C ASN A 19 -3.13 10.33 0.05
N PHE A 20 -3.42 9.70 1.18
CA PHE A 20 -2.42 9.05 2.03
C PHE A 20 -1.57 8.02 1.28
N VAL A 21 -2.20 7.21 0.40
CA VAL A 21 -1.49 6.18 -0.37
C VAL A 21 -0.45 6.80 -1.30
N GLY A 22 -0.82 7.86 -2.01
CA GLY A 22 0.09 8.60 -2.88
C GLY A 22 1.26 9.22 -2.12
N LEU A 23 1.00 9.76 -0.92
CA LEU A 23 2.01 10.36 -0.05
C LEU A 23 3.00 9.32 0.50
N LEU A 24 2.49 8.18 0.98
CA LEU A 24 3.31 7.08 1.49
C LEU A 24 4.19 6.45 0.41
N ILE A 25 3.65 6.29 -0.80
CA ILE A 25 4.40 5.73 -1.94
C ILE A 25 5.44 6.75 -2.43
N GLY A 26 5.04 8.01 -2.56
CA GLY A 26 5.86 9.07 -3.13
C GLY A 26 6.13 8.90 -4.63
N PRO A 27 6.91 9.80 -5.24
CA PRO A 27 7.22 9.74 -6.67
C PRO A 27 7.96 8.44 -7.01
N ARG A 28 7.42 7.69 -7.98
CA ARG A 28 7.95 6.39 -8.44
C ARG A 28 8.11 5.32 -7.33
N GLY A 29 7.47 5.49 -6.17
CA GLY A 29 7.64 4.57 -5.04
C GLY A 29 8.94 4.75 -4.27
N ASN A 30 9.68 5.84 -4.48
CA ASN A 30 10.97 6.06 -3.82
C ASN A 30 10.80 6.23 -2.31
N THR A 31 9.76 6.93 -1.86
CA THR A 31 9.52 7.15 -0.43
C THR A 31 9.27 5.84 0.30
N LEU A 32 8.39 4.99 -0.24
CA LEU A 32 8.12 3.66 0.34
C LEU A 32 9.40 2.82 0.40
N LYS A 33 10.16 2.76 -0.71
CA LYS A 33 11.41 1.97 -0.76
C LYS A 33 12.45 2.46 0.23
N SER A 34 12.60 3.78 0.38
CA SER A 34 13.49 4.36 1.37
C SER A 34 13.03 4.00 2.79
N LEU A 35 11.73 4.04 3.07
CA LEU A 35 11.18 3.64 4.38
C LEU A 35 11.42 2.15 4.68
N GLU A 36 11.19 1.28 3.69
CA GLU A 36 11.46 -0.17 3.80
C GLU A 36 12.96 -0.44 4.01
N ALA A 37 13.84 0.31 3.33
CA ALA A 37 15.29 0.18 3.47
C ALA A 37 15.80 0.67 4.84
N ASP A 38 15.25 1.77 5.35
CA ASP A 38 15.63 2.38 6.62
C ASP A 38 15.15 1.55 7.82
N THR A 39 13.90 1.07 7.77
CA THR A 39 13.30 0.26 8.85
C THR A 39 13.67 -1.22 8.77
N GLY A 40 14.10 -1.71 7.60
CA GLY A 40 14.28 -3.13 7.32
C GLY A 40 12.98 -3.95 7.31
N ALA A 41 11.82 -3.28 7.41
CA ALA A 41 10.51 -3.89 7.41
C ALA A 41 9.90 -3.87 6.01
N LYS A 42 9.11 -4.91 5.69
CA LYS A 42 8.34 -4.95 4.45
C LYS A 42 7.01 -4.23 4.65
N ILE A 43 6.74 -3.20 3.86
CA ILE A 43 5.55 -2.36 3.99
C ILE A 43 4.61 -2.64 2.83
N ILE A 44 3.39 -3.07 3.16
CA ILE A 44 2.40 -3.46 2.16
C ILE A 44 1.12 -2.66 2.40
N ILE A 45 0.80 -1.78 1.45
CA ILE A 45 -0.47 -1.05 1.42
C ILE A 45 -1.51 -1.94 0.75
N ARG A 46 -2.60 -2.23 1.47
CA ARG A 46 -3.69 -3.11 1.02
C ARG A 46 -5.03 -2.56 1.50
N GLY A 47 -6.09 -2.77 0.73
CA GLY A 47 -7.46 -2.38 1.08
C GLY A 47 -8.21 -1.69 -0.05
N LYS A 48 -9.45 -1.27 0.23
CA LYS A 48 -10.25 -0.48 -0.71
C LYS A 48 -9.58 0.88 -0.91
N GLY A 49 -9.37 1.28 -2.17
CA GLY A 49 -8.70 2.55 -2.53
C GLY A 49 -7.17 2.50 -2.64
N SER A 50 -6.50 1.38 -2.30
CA SER A 50 -5.04 1.27 -2.47
C SER A 50 -4.58 1.01 -3.90
N VAL A 51 -5.51 0.68 -4.81
CA VAL A 51 -5.23 0.46 -6.23
C VAL A 51 -5.67 1.70 -7.00
N LYS A 52 -4.72 2.37 -7.66
CA LYS A 52 -5.02 3.49 -8.56
C LYS A 52 -5.85 2.98 -9.74
N GLU A 53 -7.08 3.47 -9.89
CA GLU A 53 -7.89 3.29 -11.09
C GLU A 53 -7.06 3.68 -12.32
N GLY A 54 -6.94 2.76 -13.27
CA GLY A 54 -6.08 2.90 -14.46
C GLY A 54 -4.98 1.84 -14.60
N LYS A 55 -4.63 1.09 -13.55
CA LYS A 55 -3.85 -0.16 -13.68
C LYS A 55 -4.72 -1.41 -13.84
N LEU A 56 -6.04 -1.28 -13.72
CA LEU A 56 -7.02 -2.32 -13.99
C LEU A 56 -7.41 -2.34 -15.49
N GLY A 57 -6.44 -2.16 -16.38
CA GLY A 57 -6.66 -2.15 -17.83
C GLY A 57 -6.22 -3.43 -18.53
N ARG A 58 -5.70 -4.45 -17.82
CA ARG A 58 -5.21 -5.67 -18.49
C ARG A 58 -4.85 -6.86 -17.58
N ARG A 59 -5.64 -7.20 -16.55
CA ARG A 59 -5.42 -8.46 -15.78
C ARG A 59 -6.74 -9.02 -15.27
N GLU A 60 -7.47 -9.70 -16.17
CA GLU A 60 -8.52 -10.66 -15.77
C GLU A 60 -7.86 -11.92 -15.19
N GLY A 61 -7.35 -11.81 -13.97
CA GLY A 61 -6.78 -12.94 -13.26
C GLY A 61 -7.01 -12.78 -11.76
N PRO A 62 -7.20 -13.88 -11.01
CA PRO A 62 -7.47 -13.83 -9.59
C PRO A 62 -6.36 -13.09 -8.85
N MET A 63 -6.76 -12.33 -7.84
CA MET A 63 -5.84 -11.57 -7.00
C MET A 63 -4.89 -12.53 -6.28
N PRO A 64 -3.57 -12.25 -6.23
CA PRO A 64 -2.66 -13.09 -5.47
C PRO A 64 -3.01 -13.01 -3.98
N GLY A 65 -3.52 -14.09 -3.41
CA GLY A 65 -3.86 -14.19 -1.98
C GLY A 65 -5.26 -14.73 -1.66
N GLU A 66 -6.07 -15.07 -2.65
CA GLU A 66 -7.29 -15.87 -2.43
C GLU A 66 -6.93 -17.36 -2.45
N ASN A 67 -6.82 -17.96 -1.26
CA ASN A 67 -7.07 -19.37 -1.01
C ASN A 67 -7.97 -19.49 0.21
#